data_AF-A0A5C6VFT7-F1
#
_entry.id   AF-A0A5C6VFT7-F1
#
_cell.length_a   1.000
_cell.length_b   1.000
_cell.length_c   1.000
_cell.angle_alpha   90.00
_cell.angle_beta   90.00
_cell.angle_gamma   90.00
#
_symmetry.space_group_name_H-M   'P 1'
#
loop_
_entity.id
_entity.type
_entity.pdbx_description
1 polymer ?
#
loop_
_entity_poly.entity_id
_entity_poly.type
_entity_poly.pdbx_seq_one_letter_code
_entity_poly.pdbx_strand_id
1 'polypeptide(L)'
;MKPFDQPYAPGQIHANWFKRGSAIIVLNGTLRLSYRDGSLDWLLGDAPKVSVVLHEGGCHVLPYEAYVEIIATGECAATARIDAGPLSGTIAARIVRWCVSMGRLNGMRVRRS
;
A
#
# COMPACT_ATOMS: atom_id res chain seq x y z
N MET A 1 7.35 -13.10 -8.81
CA MET A 1 6.32 -13.83 -8.03
C MET A 1 4.96 -13.49 -8.65
N LYS A 2 4.05 -14.46 -8.80
CA LYS A 2 2.74 -14.21 -9.43
C LYS A 2 1.89 -13.33 -8.51
N PRO A 3 1.03 -12.45 -9.06
CA PRO A 3 0.07 -11.73 -8.24
C PRO A 3 -0.83 -12.70 -7.48
N PHE A 4 -1.13 -12.39 -6.22
CA PHE A 4 -2.04 -13.20 -5.40
C PHE A 4 -2.90 -12.31 -4.51
N ASP A 5 -4.06 -12.82 -4.15
CA ASP A 5 -4.99 -12.15 -3.25
C ASP A 5 -4.76 -12.66 -1.84
N GLN A 6 -4.66 -11.74 -0.90
CA GLN A 6 -4.44 -12.03 0.51
C GLN A 6 -5.52 -11.35 1.36
N PRO A 7 -6.26 -12.12 2.17
CA PRO A 7 -7.15 -11.56 3.18
C PRO A 7 -6.34 -11.15 4.43
N TYR A 8 -6.78 -10.08 5.07
CA TYR A 8 -6.25 -9.53 6.32
C TYR A 8 -7.38 -9.38 7.32
N ALA A 9 -7.28 -10.10 8.44
CA ALA A 9 -8.22 -9.94 9.53
C ALA A 9 -7.92 -8.66 10.33
N PRO A 10 -8.94 -8.00 10.91
CA PRO A 10 -8.71 -6.89 11.84
C PRO A 10 -7.79 -7.30 12.98
N GLY A 11 -6.82 -6.46 13.31
CA GLY A 11 -5.83 -6.74 14.37
C GLY A 11 -4.69 -7.68 13.95
N GLN A 12 -4.76 -8.32 12.77
CA GLN A 12 -3.62 -9.08 12.24
C GLN A 12 -2.59 -8.12 11.63
N ILE A 13 -1.33 -8.33 12.00
CA ILE A 13 -0.19 -7.69 11.35
C ILE A 13 0.46 -8.71 10.42
N HIS A 14 0.54 -8.38 9.14
CA HIS A 14 1.32 -9.14 8.19
C HIS A 14 2.50 -8.30 7.73
N ALA A 15 3.72 -8.81 7.90
CA ALA A 15 4.93 -8.09 7.58
C ALA A 15 5.83 -8.93 6.66
N ASN A 16 6.27 -8.35 5.55
CA ASN A 16 7.12 -9.04 4.59
C ASN A 16 8.03 -8.07 3.83
N TRP A 17 9.07 -8.62 3.21
CA TRP A 17 9.94 -7.90 2.29
C TRP A 17 9.32 -7.81 0.90
N PHE A 18 9.28 -6.59 0.37
CA PHE A 18 8.80 -6.33 -0.97
C PHE A 18 9.88 -5.63 -1.79
N LYS A 19 9.95 -5.98 -3.07
CA LYS A 19 10.88 -5.38 -4.00
C LYS A 19 10.35 -4.03 -4.48
N ARG A 20 11.27 -3.19 -4.96
CA ARG A 20 10.91 -1.96 -5.64
C ARG A 20 9.94 -2.27 -6.79
N GLY A 21 8.87 -1.49 -6.89
CA GLY A 21 7.85 -1.65 -7.92
C GLY A 21 6.79 -2.72 -7.60
N SER A 22 6.88 -3.41 -6.46
CA SER A 22 5.73 -4.20 -5.97
C SER A 22 4.54 -3.28 -5.72
N ALA A 23 3.34 -3.74 -6.08
CA ALA A 23 2.09 -3.00 -5.93
C ALA A 23 1.16 -3.70 -4.95
N ILE A 24 0.54 -2.93 -4.07
CA ILE A 24 -0.47 -3.40 -3.12
C ILE A 24 -1.77 -2.69 -3.47
N ILE A 25 -2.77 -3.47 -3.86
CA ILE A 25 -4.07 -2.97 -4.33
C ILE A 25 -5.13 -3.47 -3.36
N VAL A 26 -5.93 -2.58 -2.79
CA VAL A 26 -7.03 -2.95 -1.90
C VAL A 26 -8.24 -3.33 -2.75
N LEU A 27 -8.62 -4.61 -2.70
CA LEU A 27 -9.82 -5.11 -3.38
C LEU A 27 -11.08 -4.87 -2.55
N ASN A 28 -10.98 -4.91 -1.22
CA ASN A 28 -12.07 -4.66 -0.29
C ASN A 28 -11.52 -4.20 1.07
N GLY A 29 -12.23 -3.31 1.75
CA GLY A 29 -11.91 -2.84 3.09
C GLY A 29 -10.90 -1.68 3.11
N THR A 30 -10.23 -1.49 4.24
CA THR A 30 -9.22 -0.43 4.41
C THR A 30 -7.95 -1.01 5.06
N LEU A 31 -6.81 -0.76 4.41
CA LEU A 31 -5.50 -1.22 4.85
C LEU A 31 -4.62 -0.03 5.20
N ARG A 32 -3.85 -0.16 6.29
CA ARG A 32 -2.71 0.71 6.57
C ARG A 32 -1.44 -0.06 6.23
N LEU A 33 -0.63 0.56 5.40
CA LEU A 33 0.72 0.14 5.08
C LEU A 33 1.68 0.99 5.89
N SER A 34 2.63 0.35 6.57
CA SER A 34 3.74 1.01 7.23
C SER A 34 5.02 0.38 6.72
N TYR A 35 5.94 1.16 6.19
CA TYR A 35 7.16 0.62 5.62
C TYR A 35 8.35 1.54 5.78
N ARG A 36 9.54 0.94 5.77
CA ARG A 36 10.83 1.63 5.81
C ARG A 36 11.67 1.22 4.62
N ASP A 37 12.55 2.12 4.19
CA ASP A 37 13.51 1.82 3.13
C ASP A 37 14.51 0.76 3.60
N GLY A 38 14.61 -0.35 2.87
CA GLY A 38 15.52 -1.45 3.22
C GLY A 38 16.99 -1.08 3.13
N SER A 39 17.36 -0.06 2.34
CA SER A 39 18.74 0.45 2.33
C SER A 39 19.12 1.16 3.63
N LEU A 40 18.13 1.50 4.46
CA LEU A 40 18.29 2.15 5.76
C LEU A 40 18.12 1.19 6.94
N ASP A 41 18.06 -0.13 6.71
CA ASP A 41 17.82 -1.10 7.79
C ASP A 41 18.93 -1.09 8.87
N TRP A 42 20.13 -0.62 8.54
CA TRP A 42 21.22 -0.42 9.49
C TRP A 42 20.92 0.66 10.55
N LEU A 43 19.96 1.56 10.30
CA LEU A 43 19.44 2.52 11.28
C LEU A 43 18.41 1.90 12.23
N LEU A 44 18.03 0.63 12.03
CA LEU A 44 17.12 -0.11 12.90
C LEU A 44 15.82 0.65 13.23
N GLY A 45 15.67 1.10 14.47
CA GLY A 45 14.49 1.83 14.97
C GLY A 45 14.46 3.30 14.55
N ASP A 46 15.61 3.87 14.19
CA ASP A 46 15.75 5.28 13.82
C ASP A 46 15.49 5.52 12.33
N ALA A 47 15.33 4.44 11.54
CA ALA A 47 14.99 4.53 10.13
C ALA A 47 13.62 5.23 9.94
N PRO A 48 13.52 6.25 9.07
CA PRO A 48 12.24 6.89 8.77
C PRO A 48 11.21 5.89 8.26
N LYS A 49 10.02 5.91 8.87
CA LYS A 49 8.88 5.10 8.46
C LYS A 49 7.88 5.93 7.67
N VAL A 50 7.41 5.36 6.56
CA VAL A 50 6.29 5.89 5.79
C VAL A 50 5.03 5.13 6.20
N SER A 51 3.92 5.85 6.41
CA SER A 51 2.62 5.25 6.65
C SER A 51 1.61 5.75 5.64
N VAL A 52 0.89 4.82 5.01
CA VAL A 52 -0.11 5.09 3.97
C VAL A 52 -1.37 4.32 4.31
N VAL A 53 -2.52 5.00 4.29
CA VAL A 53 -3.82 4.35 4.40
C VAL A 53 -4.41 4.23 3.00
N LEU A 54 -4.82 3.02 2.64
CA LEU A 54 -5.48 2.69 1.39
C LEU A 54 -6.89 2.22 1.67
N HIS A 55 -7.84 2.83 0.96
CA HIS A 55 -9.23 2.38 0.92
C HIS A 55 -9.45 1.46 -0.27
N GLU A 56 -10.63 0.83 -0.32
CA GLU A 56 -11.08 0.00 -1.44
C GLU A 56 -10.84 0.68 -2.80
N GLY A 57 -10.27 -0.08 -3.75
CA GLY A 57 -9.83 0.40 -5.06
C GLY A 57 -8.49 1.16 -5.05
N GLY A 58 -7.95 1.48 -3.88
CA GLY A 58 -6.66 2.14 -3.72
C GLY A 58 -5.49 1.24 -4.11
N CYS A 59 -4.44 1.85 -4.67
CA CYS A 59 -3.22 1.17 -5.07
C CYS A 59 -2.01 1.96 -4.58
N HIS A 60 -1.04 1.26 -3.99
CA HIS A 60 0.26 1.81 -3.64
C HIS A 60 1.37 1.00 -4.26
N VAL A 61 2.26 1.68 -4.98
CA VAL A 61 3.45 1.07 -5.58
C VAL A 61 4.66 1.46 -4.75
N LEU A 62 5.45 0.47 -4.34
CA LEU A 62 6.61 0.71 -3.50
C LEU A 62 7.73 1.38 -4.30
N PRO A 63 8.20 2.57 -3.88
CA PRO A 63 9.21 3.32 -4.60
C PRO A 63 10.62 2.71 -4.52
N TYR A 64 10.87 1.90 -3.49
CA TYR A 64 12.13 1.22 -3.18
C TYR A 64 11.85 -0.16 -2.55
N GLU A 65 12.89 -0.97 -2.39
CA GLU A 65 12.81 -2.21 -1.62
C GLU A 65 12.57 -1.89 -0.14
N ALA A 66 11.57 -2.52 0.46
CA ALA A 66 11.09 -2.13 1.77
C ALA A 66 10.57 -3.33 2.57
N TYR A 67 10.75 -3.26 3.89
CA TYR A 67 10.00 -4.09 4.82
C TYR A 67 8.67 -3.42 5.09
N VAL A 68 7.57 -4.08 4.70
CA VAL A 68 6.22 -3.51 4.75
C VAL A 68 5.38 -4.30 5.74
N GLU A 69 4.79 -3.58 6.68
CA GLU A 69 3.74 -4.03 7.60
C GLU A 69 2.38 -3.62 7.02
N ILE A 70 1.47 -4.58 6.91
CA ILE A 70 0.12 -4.43 6.38
C ILE A 70 -0.86 -4.79 7.48
N ILE A 71 -1.79 -3.87 7.76
CA ILE A 71 -2.78 -4.02 8.84
C ILE A 71 -4.15 -3.60 8.31
N ALA A 72 -5.17 -4.42 8.53
CA ALA A 72 -6.57 -4.00 8.33
C ALA A 72 -6.98 -3.04 9.45
N THR A 73 -7.48 -1.86 9.08
CA THR A 73 -7.81 -0.78 10.03
C THR A 73 -9.31 -0.54 10.24
N GLY A 74 -10.16 -1.26 9.50
CA GLY A 74 -11.61 -1.23 9.68
C GLY A 74 -12.12 -2.33 10.63
N GLU A 75 -13.42 -2.29 10.91
CA GLU A 75 -14.12 -3.32 11.70
C GLU A 75 -14.23 -4.67 10.98
N CYS A 76 -14.16 -4.65 9.64
CA CYS A 76 -14.22 -5.83 8.79
C CYS A 76 -12.84 -6.22 8.24
N ALA A 77 -12.71 -7.49 7.88
CA ALA A 77 -11.56 -7.98 7.14
C ALA A 77 -11.39 -7.22 5.81
N ALA A 78 -10.14 -7.05 5.41
CA ALA A 78 -9.77 -6.41 4.16
C ALA A 78 -9.07 -7.42 3.24
N THR A 79 -9.20 -7.27 1.94
CA THR A 79 -8.52 -8.12 0.95
C THR A 79 -7.63 -7.25 0.08
N ALA A 80 -6.36 -7.62 -0.06
CA ALA A 80 -5.47 -6.98 -1.02
C ALA A 80 -5.04 -7.95 -2.11
N ARG A 81 -4.81 -7.42 -3.30
CA ARG A 81 -3.98 -8.06 -4.31
C ARG A 81 -2.56 -7.54 -4.17
N ILE A 82 -1.63 -8.48 -4.03
CA ILE A 82 -0.20 -8.19 -4.00
C ILE A 82 0.37 -8.58 -5.35
N ASP A 83 0.93 -7.59 -6.04
CA ASP A 83 1.77 -7.81 -7.22
C ASP A 83 3.23 -7.60 -6.80
N ALA A 84 4.07 -8.60 -7.07
CA ALA A 84 5.49 -8.53 -6.74
C ALA A 84 6.26 -7.50 -7.58
N GLY A 85 5.63 -6.91 -8.59
CA GLY A 85 6.29 -6.00 -9.52
C GLY A 85 7.23 -6.74 -10.46
N PRO A 86 7.58 -6.14 -11.61
CA PRO A 86 8.53 -6.77 -12.53
C PRO A 86 9.91 -6.87 -11.88
N LEU A 87 10.48 -8.08 -11.88
CA LEU A 87 11.91 -8.30 -11.67
C LEU A 87 12.64 -7.47 -12.71
N SER A 88 13.41 -6.47 -12.27
CA SER A 88 14.10 -5.50 -13.10
C SER A 88 14.73 -6.13 -14.34
N GLY A 89 14.19 -5.79 -15.50
CA GLY A 89 14.59 -6.30 -16.81
C GLY A 89 13.84 -5.57 -17.91
N THR A 90 14.01 -4.24 -17.97
CA THR A 90 13.61 -3.37 -19.11
C THR A 90 12.09 -3.07 -19.24
N ILE A 91 11.74 -1.77 -19.29
CA ILE A 91 10.51 -1.17 -19.88
C ILE A 91 9.14 -1.24 -19.14
N ALA A 92 9.08 -1.28 -17.81
CA ALA A 92 7.80 -1.09 -17.09
C ALA A 92 7.68 0.23 -16.29
N ALA A 93 8.58 1.19 -16.52
CA ALA A 93 8.57 2.49 -15.84
C ALA A 93 7.51 3.50 -16.35
N ARG A 94 6.42 3.05 -17.01
CA ARG A 94 5.44 3.97 -17.65
C ARG A 94 4.00 3.87 -17.14
N ILE A 95 3.69 3.03 -16.16
CA ILE A 95 2.34 2.93 -15.57
C ILE A 95 2.60 2.78 -14.06
N VAL A 96 2.51 3.79 -13.19
CA VAL A 96 1.32 4.49 -12.74
C VAL A 96 1.75 5.85 -12.16
N ARG A 97 1.49 6.94 -12.87
CA ARG A 97 1.60 8.33 -12.38
C ARG A 97 0.20 8.93 -12.17
N TRP A 98 -0.78 8.16 -11.70
CA TRP A 98 -2.17 8.66 -11.61
C TRP A 98 -3.00 7.82 -10.65
N CYS A 99 -3.00 8.14 -9.34
CA CYS A 99 -4.09 7.78 -8.40
C CYS A 99 -3.99 8.46 -7.02
N VAL A 100 -3.34 9.62 -6.87
CA VAL A 100 -3.28 10.37 -5.59
C VAL A 100 -4.16 11.64 -5.61
N SER A 101 -5.08 11.82 -6.57
CA SER A 101 -5.80 13.11 -6.72
C SER A 101 -7.35 13.09 -6.72
N MET A 102 -8.05 11.98 -6.43
CA MET A 102 -9.53 12.00 -6.45
C MET A 102 -10.26 11.80 -5.11
N GLY A 103 -9.57 11.70 -3.98
CA GLY A 103 -10.21 11.59 -2.67
C GLY A 103 -10.63 12.91 -2.00
N ARG A 104 -10.31 14.09 -2.56
CA ARG A 104 -10.46 15.40 -1.89
C ARG A 104 -11.60 16.30 -2.37
N LEU A 105 -12.57 15.80 -3.13
CA LEU A 105 -13.66 16.64 -3.65
C LEU A 105 -15.09 16.30 -3.19
N ASN A 106 -15.29 15.34 -2.29
CA ASN A 106 -16.62 15.07 -1.72
C ASN A 106 -16.65 15.43 -0.24
N GLY A 107 -17.03 16.67 0.07
CA GLY A 107 -17.38 16.97 1.46
C GLY A 107 -17.56 18.42 1.84
N MET A 108 -18.00 19.32 0.96
CA MET A 108 -18.55 20.61 1.41
C MET A 108 -19.49 21.20 0.37
N ARG A 109 -20.81 21.02 0.59
CA ARG A 109 -21.89 22.01 0.44
C ARG A 109 -23.24 21.31 0.29
N VAL A 110 -23.85 20.98 1.43
CA VAL A 110 -25.31 21.03 1.55
C VAL A 110 -25.63 21.58 2.94
N ARG A 111 -25.94 22.88 3.00
CA ARG A 111 -27.00 23.39 3.88
C ARG A 111 -27.45 24.75 3.38
N ARG A 112 -28.54 24.74 2.62
CA ARG A 112 -29.48 25.87 2.56
C ARG A 112 -30.53 25.60 3.64
N SER A 113 -30.64 26.50 4.60
CA SER A 113 -31.89 27.16 5.01
C SER A 113 -31.55 28.24 6.01
#